data_AF-A0A9W8PRA1-F1
#
_entry.id   AF-A0A9W8PRA1-F1
#
_cell.length_a   1.000
_cell.length_b   1.000
_cell.length_c   1.000
_cell.angle_alpha   90.00
_cell.angle_beta   90.00
_cell.angle_gamma   90.00
#
_symmetry.space_group_name_H-M   'P 1'
#
loop_
_entity.id
_entity.type
_entity.pdbx_description
1 polymer ?
#
loop_
_entity_poly.entity_id
_entity_poly.type
_entity_poly.pdbx_seq_one_letter_code
_entity_poly.pdbx_strand_id
1 'polypeptide(L)'
;MTSTDIRDHYDIQDSYGAKVAHKILTVHPPQLCSGSTGIDSLTTVLRRVYAHAMIGPEGLAQTKWVKDAEQNNPILAYAWTLMGNTEEDATAAQLVRARTIQSMGGIAGTDDPSFKELCTSDMMNRTFWSQRHFCLCYPVYGWRTHNILEQSPSVKATESIIMMDRIKSPEITLQEAVDSKFGDFNNEHSGELHYRPSQPLVVRVLLRTNGDVNNDPENRLRFKDLQRFQMPQEDPKKVDKGWILVEGKRLNYTIAAVVKMREVEAKNHPNVNQNEVETEDKVRTYGPSRNEIIPAYEDQHLMSTRWSVEDQRPYPMEYMLFYIPFKPERKEKLEGPGETGRAPEFNVKAWQGVQDLFGFARRRRNATKAENDSQPGPSNE
;
A
#
# COMPACT_ATOMS: atom_id res chain seq x y z
N MET A 1 -8.91 32.28 15.73
CA MET A 1 -9.36 31.27 14.76
C MET A 1 -9.55 29.98 15.52
N THR A 2 -10.70 29.34 15.39
CA THR A 2 -10.97 27.98 15.89
C THR A 2 -10.04 27.00 15.18
N SER A 3 -9.56 25.97 15.90
CA SER A 3 -8.69 24.96 15.28
C SER A 3 -9.46 24.22 14.18
N THR A 4 -8.78 23.87 13.09
CA THR A 4 -9.34 23.05 12.02
C THR A 4 -8.88 21.59 12.11
N ASP A 5 -8.10 21.22 13.13
CA ASP A 5 -7.64 19.84 13.32
C ASP A 5 -8.73 19.00 14.01
N ILE A 6 -9.13 17.88 13.40
CA ILE A 6 -10.16 16.97 13.93
C ILE A 6 -9.87 16.55 15.38
N ARG A 7 -8.59 16.45 15.76
CA ARG A 7 -8.17 15.99 17.09
C ARG A 7 -8.46 17.00 18.20
N ASP A 8 -8.64 18.27 17.84
CA ASP A 8 -9.01 19.33 18.80
C ASP A 8 -10.53 19.37 19.06
N HIS A 9 -11.32 18.71 18.20
CA HIS A 9 -12.78 18.66 18.30
C HIS A 9 -13.30 17.34 18.89
N TYR A 10 -12.52 16.25 18.73
CA TYR A 10 -12.92 14.91 19.13
C TYR A 10 -11.79 14.20 19.85
N ASP A 11 -12.09 13.58 20.98
CA ASP A 11 -11.17 12.65 21.63
C ASP A 11 -11.03 11.39 20.76
N ILE A 12 -9.94 11.33 20.00
CA ILE A 12 -9.66 10.20 19.09
C ILE A 12 -9.20 8.94 19.81
N GLN A 13 -9.02 8.95 21.13
CA GLN A 13 -8.70 7.78 21.95
C GLN A 13 -9.95 7.16 22.58
N ASP A 14 -10.94 7.99 22.92
CA ASP A 14 -12.24 7.51 23.42
C ASP A 14 -13.06 6.82 22.33
N SER A 15 -13.86 5.82 22.73
CA SER A 15 -14.68 5.01 21.83
C SER A 15 -15.71 5.80 21.01
N TYR A 16 -16.28 6.89 21.55
CA TYR A 16 -17.26 7.71 20.83
C TYR A 16 -16.55 8.72 19.92
N GLY A 17 -15.61 9.49 20.47
CA GLY A 17 -14.86 10.48 19.69
C GLY A 17 -14.08 9.85 18.54
N ALA A 18 -13.45 8.68 18.77
CA ALA A 18 -12.80 7.88 17.74
C ALA A 18 -13.74 7.49 16.59
N LYS A 19 -14.99 7.07 16.89
CA LYS A 19 -15.97 6.70 15.86
C LYS A 19 -16.38 7.88 15.01
N VAL A 20 -16.57 9.05 15.63
CA VAL A 20 -16.95 10.28 14.91
C VAL A 20 -15.79 10.75 14.04
N ALA A 21 -14.58 10.86 14.59
CA ALA A 21 -13.38 11.22 13.84
C ALA A 21 -13.10 10.24 12.68
N HIS A 22 -13.23 8.93 12.92
CA HIS A 22 -13.14 7.91 11.87
C HIS A 22 -14.14 8.20 10.76
N LYS A 23 -15.42 8.43 11.08
CA LYS A 23 -16.44 8.73 10.08
C LYS A 23 -16.04 9.95 9.24
N ILE A 24 -15.67 11.06 9.88
CA ILE A 24 -15.28 12.32 9.22
C ILE A 24 -14.11 12.09 8.25
N LEU A 25 -13.04 11.44 8.69
CA LEU A 25 -11.88 11.15 7.84
C LEU A 25 -12.24 10.31 6.62
N THR A 26 -13.24 9.43 6.73
CA THR A 26 -13.59 8.48 5.67
C THR A 26 -14.61 8.98 4.66
N VAL A 27 -15.49 9.91 5.04
CA VAL A 27 -16.63 10.31 4.21
C VAL A 27 -16.57 11.75 3.71
N HIS A 28 -15.64 12.55 4.23
CA HIS A 28 -15.46 13.93 3.79
C HIS A 28 -14.05 14.11 3.21
N PRO A 29 -13.89 13.92 1.87
CA PRO A 29 -12.65 14.23 1.18
C PRO A 29 -12.44 15.76 1.08
N PRO A 30 -11.23 16.21 0.69
CA PRO A 30 -11.03 17.60 0.29
C PRO A 30 -11.98 17.96 -0.86
N GLN A 31 -12.56 19.16 -0.83
CA GLN A 31 -13.27 19.70 -1.99
C GLN A 31 -12.25 20.10 -3.06
N LEU A 32 -12.51 19.76 -4.32
CA LEU A 32 -11.59 20.08 -5.41
C LEU A 32 -11.63 21.59 -5.68
N CYS A 33 -10.46 22.21 -5.67
CA CYS A 33 -10.24 23.56 -6.16
C CYS A 33 -9.32 23.49 -7.37
N SER A 34 -9.42 24.45 -8.29
CA SER A 34 -8.51 24.56 -9.43
C SER A 34 -7.03 24.50 -8.99
N GLY A 35 -6.26 23.56 -9.55
CA GLY A 35 -4.83 23.35 -9.28
C GLY A 35 -4.54 22.35 -8.15
N SER A 36 -3.73 21.32 -8.43
CA SER A 36 -3.27 20.20 -7.57
C SER A 36 -4.26 19.09 -7.22
N THR A 37 -4.69 18.33 -8.22
CA THR A 37 -5.40 17.06 -7.99
C THR A 37 -4.55 15.99 -7.28
N GLY A 38 -3.23 16.13 -7.36
CA GLY A 38 -2.27 15.26 -6.67
C GLY A 38 -2.33 15.36 -5.14
N ILE A 39 -2.32 16.59 -4.58
CA ILE A 39 -2.40 16.78 -3.12
C ILE A 39 -3.75 16.29 -2.58
N ASP A 40 -4.84 16.53 -3.28
CA ASP A 40 -6.18 16.13 -2.85
C ASP A 40 -6.33 14.60 -2.88
N SER A 41 -5.81 13.95 -3.92
CA SER A 41 -5.75 12.49 -4.02
C SER A 41 -4.92 11.88 -2.87
N LEU A 42 -3.73 12.43 -2.60
CA LEU A 42 -2.87 11.94 -1.51
C LEU A 42 -3.51 12.17 -0.14
N THR A 43 -4.10 13.34 0.08
CA THR A 43 -4.78 13.69 1.33
C THR A 43 -5.96 12.75 1.57
N THR A 44 -6.75 12.44 0.54
CA THR A 44 -7.85 11.47 0.62
C THR A 44 -7.36 10.09 1.03
N VAL A 45 -6.25 9.62 0.44
CA VAL A 45 -5.63 8.34 0.84
C VAL A 45 -5.13 8.40 2.29
N LEU A 46 -4.41 9.44 2.68
CA LEU A 46 -3.87 9.59 4.04
C LEU A 46 -4.99 9.61 5.09
N ARG A 47 -6.10 10.29 4.82
CA ARG A 47 -7.28 10.27 5.69
C ARG A 47 -7.84 8.86 5.88
N ARG A 48 -7.85 8.05 4.81
CA ARG A 48 -8.24 6.64 4.89
C ARG A 48 -7.27 5.82 5.74
N VAL A 49 -5.97 6.07 5.59
CA VAL A 49 -4.93 5.47 6.44
C VAL A 49 -5.10 5.90 7.90
N TYR A 50 -5.39 7.17 8.17
CA TYR A 50 -5.54 7.70 9.52
C TYR A 50 -6.75 7.11 10.24
N ALA A 51 -7.88 7.02 9.55
CA ALA A 51 -9.07 6.34 10.08
C ALA A 51 -8.77 4.89 10.50
N HIS A 52 -7.88 4.20 9.77
CA HIS A 52 -7.53 2.81 10.07
C HIS A 52 -6.43 2.66 11.14
N ALA A 53 -5.36 3.45 11.06
CA ALA A 53 -4.10 3.22 11.77
C ALA A 53 -3.87 4.18 12.95
N MET A 54 -4.45 5.38 12.91
CA MET A 54 -4.07 6.46 13.82
C MET A 54 -5.04 6.64 14.98
N ILE A 55 -6.30 6.24 14.81
CA ILE A 55 -7.38 6.44 15.78
C ILE A 55 -7.52 5.25 16.74
N GLY A 56 -7.99 5.54 17.96
CA GLY A 56 -8.31 4.59 19.02
C GLY A 56 -7.24 4.50 20.11
N PRO A 57 -7.48 3.70 21.18
CA PRO A 57 -6.55 3.57 22.31
C PRO A 57 -5.14 3.12 21.89
N GLU A 58 -5.08 2.23 20.91
CA GLU A 58 -3.84 1.69 20.32
C GLU A 58 -3.47 2.39 19.00
N GLY A 59 -4.05 3.56 18.74
CA GLY A 59 -3.84 4.36 17.54
C GLY A 59 -2.47 5.04 17.55
N LEU A 60 -1.87 5.19 16.36
CA LEU A 60 -0.51 5.75 16.25
C LEU A 60 -0.47 7.28 16.38
N ALA A 61 -1.60 8.00 16.37
CA ALA A 61 -1.64 9.47 16.36
C ALA A 61 -0.86 10.13 17.51
N GLN A 62 -0.78 9.48 18.67
CA GLN A 62 -0.09 10.02 19.84
C GLN A 62 1.39 9.63 19.93
N THR A 63 1.87 8.77 19.03
CA THR A 63 3.27 8.36 19.02
C THR A 63 4.18 9.51 18.62
N LYS A 64 5.36 9.58 19.24
CA LYS A 64 6.33 10.68 19.01
C LYS A 64 6.68 10.84 17.53
N TRP A 65 6.95 9.74 16.83
CA TRP A 65 7.36 9.78 15.43
C TRP A 65 6.27 10.35 14.51
N VAL A 66 4.97 10.16 14.82
CA VAL A 66 3.87 10.77 14.05
C VAL A 66 3.87 12.28 14.22
N LYS A 67 4.00 12.76 15.46
CA LYS A 67 4.08 14.21 15.75
C LYS A 67 5.28 14.85 15.06
N ASP A 68 6.44 14.20 15.12
CA ASP A 68 7.65 14.65 14.43
C ASP A 68 7.44 14.64 12.90
N ALA A 69 6.78 13.62 12.35
CA ALA A 69 6.47 13.53 10.93
C ALA A 69 5.54 14.66 10.46
N GLU A 70 4.48 14.99 11.22
CA GLU A 70 3.54 16.08 10.91
C GLU A 70 4.22 17.45 10.94
N GLN A 71 5.18 17.67 11.86
CA GLN A 71 5.96 18.91 11.91
C GLN A 71 6.86 19.09 10.68
N ASN A 72 7.38 17.99 10.13
CA ASN A 72 8.30 18.01 9.00
C ASN A 72 7.62 17.79 7.64
N ASN A 73 6.32 17.48 7.63
CA ASN A 73 5.56 17.26 6.41
C ASN A 73 4.15 17.86 6.53
N PRO A 74 3.90 19.03 5.92
CA PRO A 74 2.63 19.73 6.05
C PRO A 74 1.45 18.96 5.43
N ILE A 75 1.69 18.02 4.49
CA ILE A 75 0.63 17.18 3.92
C ILE A 75 0.03 16.26 4.99
N LEU A 76 0.88 15.71 5.87
CA LEU A 76 0.43 14.83 6.96
C LEU A 76 -0.46 15.59 7.95
N ALA A 77 -0.07 16.82 8.32
CA ALA A 77 -0.89 17.68 9.16
C ALA A 77 -2.21 18.06 8.47
N TYR A 78 -2.17 18.43 7.19
CA TYR A 78 -3.37 18.77 6.41
C TYR A 78 -4.38 17.61 6.30
N ALA A 79 -3.92 16.36 6.32
CA ALA A 79 -4.82 15.21 6.32
C ALA A 79 -5.72 15.14 7.58
N TRP A 80 -5.34 15.77 8.69
CA TRP A 80 -6.19 15.90 9.89
C TRP A 80 -7.20 17.03 9.83
N THR A 81 -7.18 17.88 8.81
CA THR A 81 -8.08 19.03 8.70
C THR A 81 -9.55 18.59 8.61
N LEU A 82 -10.41 19.29 9.33
CA LEU A 82 -11.85 19.14 9.28
C LEU A 82 -12.35 19.66 7.93
N MET A 83 -12.68 18.71 7.06
CA MET A 83 -13.33 18.94 5.78
C MET A 83 -14.82 18.69 6.06
N GLY A 84 -15.53 19.73 6.47
CA GLY A 84 -16.95 19.65 6.82
C GLY A 84 -17.87 19.98 5.64
N ASN A 85 -19.17 19.87 5.88
CA ASN A 85 -20.21 20.19 4.89
C ASN A 85 -20.70 21.63 5.00
N THR A 86 -20.20 22.41 5.96
CA THR A 86 -20.55 23.82 6.11
C THR A 86 -19.65 24.68 5.21
N GLU A 87 -20.16 25.82 4.76
CA GLU A 87 -19.39 26.78 3.97
C GLU A 87 -18.16 27.29 4.75
N GLU A 88 -18.28 27.41 6.07
CA GLU A 88 -17.18 27.80 6.97
C GLU A 88 -16.07 26.74 6.98
N ASP A 89 -16.42 25.46 7.17
CA ASP A 89 -15.45 24.36 7.16
C ASP A 89 -14.76 24.25 5.79
N ALA A 90 -15.51 24.39 4.70
CA ALA A 90 -14.99 24.36 3.34
C ALA A 90 -13.97 25.48 3.11
N THR A 91 -14.33 26.71 3.47
CA THR A 91 -13.44 27.88 3.34
C THR A 91 -12.18 27.72 4.19
N ALA A 92 -12.33 27.24 5.43
CA ALA A 92 -11.21 27.01 6.32
C ALA A 92 -10.26 25.92 5.77
N ALA A 93 -10.82 24.80 5.27
CA ALA A 93 -10.04 23.74 4.64
C ALA A 93 -9.29 24.23 3.40
N GLN A 94 -9.91 25.07 2.55
CA GLN A 94 -9.26 25.67 1.39
C GLN A 94 -8.09 26.58 1.78
N LEU A 95 -8.22 27.36 2.86
CA LEU A 95 -7.11 28.18 3.37
C LEU A 95 -5.93 27.33 3.85
N VAL A 96 -6.21 26.23 4.56
CA VAL A 96 -5.15 25.29 5.01
C VAL A 96 -4.50 24.60 3.81
N ARG A 97 -5.30 24.21 2.81
CA ARG A 97 -4.80 23.64 1.55
C ARG A 97 -3.83 24.59 0.84
N ALA A 98 -4.23 25.84 0.64
CA ALA A 98 -3.38 26.85 -0.01
C ALA A 98 -2.07 27.08 0.74
N ARG A 99 -2.10 27.14 2.08
CA ARG A 99 -0.89 27.24 2.92
C ARG A 99 0.00 26.01 2.82
N THR A 100 -0.60 24.83 2.71
CA THR A 100 0.12 23.56 2.52
C THR A 100 0.85 23.57 1.18
N ILE A 101 0.16 23.93 0.09
CA ILE A 101 0.78 24.09 -1.25
C ILE A 101 1.91 25.11 -1.23
N GLN A 102 1.68 26.28 -0.62
CA GLN A 102 2.70 27.32 -0.51
C GLN A 102 3.95 26.83 0.24
N SER A 103 3.76 26.07 1.32
CA SER A 103 4.85 25.51 2.13
C SER A 103 5.59 24.39 1.38
N MET A 104 4.90 23.67 0.49
CA MET A 104 5.49 22.67 -0.40
C MET A 104 6.19 23.28 -1.61
N GLY A 105 5.82 24.48 -2.08
CA GLY A 105 6.43 25.14 -3.24
C GLY A 105 7.95 25.32 -3.13
N GLY A 106 8.49 25.36 -1.90
CA GLY A 106 9.93 25.32 -1.64
C GLY A 106 10.58 23.93 -1.65
N ILE A 107 9.79 22.85 -1.69
CA ILE A 107 10.22 21.45 -1.48
C ILE A 107 9.94 20.58 -2.72
N ALA A 108 8.81 20.78 -3.41
CA ALA A 108 8.35 19.94 -4.52
C ALA A 108 8.81 20.42 -5.90
N GLY A 109 9.37 21.63 -6.03
CA GLY A 109 9.91 22.15 -7.28
C GLY A 109 8.90 22.45 -8.40
N THR A 110 7.60 22.21 -8.16
CA THR A 110 6.50 22.45 -9.10
C THR A 110 5.26 22.98 -8.36
N ASP A 111 4.52 23.92 -8.97
CA ASP A 111 3.29 24.48 -8.39
C ASP A 111 2.09 23.50 -8.41
N ASP A 112 2.17 22.43 -9.20
CA ASP A 112 1.13 21.41 -9.34
C ASP A 112 1.72 19.98 -9.35
N PRO A 113 2.22 19.48 -8.21
CA PRO A 113 2.84 18.16 -8.14
C PRO A 113 1.79 17.05 -8.28
N SER A 114 2.11 16.03 -9.08
CA SER A 114 1.29 14.83 -9.24
C SER A 114 1.21 14.00 -7.97
N PHE A 115 0.17 13.19 -7.87
CA PHE A 115 0.04 12.21 -6.80
C PHE A 115 1.29 11.34 -6.70
N LYS A 116 1.81 10.87 -7.85
CA LYS A 116 3.00 10.03 -7.92
C LYS A 116 4.21 10.73 -7.29
N GLU A 117 4.50 11.95 -7.75
CA GLU A 117 5.61 12.77 -7.24
C GLU A 117 5.50 12.99 -5.73
N LEU A 118 4.31 13.34 -5.22
CA LEU A 118 4.09 13.54 -3.79
C LEU A 118 4.24 12.23 -2.99
N CYS A 119 3.59 11.16 -3.45
CA CYS A 119 3.53 9.87 -2.76
C CYS A 119 4.91 9.21 -2.67
N THR A 120 5.76 9.38 -3.69
CA THR A 120 7.13 8.82 -3.72
C THR A 120 8.21 9.84 -3.40
N SER A 121 7.85 11.07 -3.00
CA SER A 121 8.82 12.12 -2.67
C SER A 121 9.71 11.73 -1.49
N ASP A 122 10.91 12.29 -1.46
CA ASP A 122 11.85 12.12 -0.35
C ASP A 122 11.26 12.56 1.00
N MET A 123 10.53 13.68 1.01
CA MET A 123 9.82 14.16 2.20
C MET A 123 8.85 13.09 2.70
N MET A 124 8.06 12.52 1.80
CA MET A 124 7.03 11.54 2.16
C MET A 124 7.63 10.20 2.60
N ASN A 125 8.69 9.76 1.91
CA ASN A 125 9.41 8.55 2.28
C ASN A 125 10.05 8.67 3.67
N ARG A 126 10.74 9.77 3.96
CA ARG A 126 11.41 10.01 5.25
C ARG A 126 10.43 10.13 6.41
N THR A 127 9.31 10.81 6.20
CA THR A 127 8.38 11.14 7.30
C THR A 127 7.34 10.06 7.55
N PHE A 128 6.96 9.25 6.54
CA PHE A 128 5.85 8.31 6.69
C PHE A 128 6.12 6.92 6.11
N TRP A 129 6.43 6.80 4.81
CA TRP A 129 6.43 5.48 4.17
C TRP A 129 7.58 4.57 4.57
N SER A 130 8.68 5.11 5.10
CA SER A 130 9.79 4.30 5.62
C SER A 130 9.61 3.86 7.08
N GLN A 131 8.52 4.28 7.72
CA GLN A 131 8.27 3.95 9.12
C GLN A 131 7.90 2.48 9.21
N ARG A 132 8.43 1.77 10.22
CA ARG A 132 8.27 0.32 10.37
C ARG A 132 6.83 -0.19 10.24
N HIS A 133 5.85 0.63 10.64
CA HIS A 133 4.42 0.32 10.59
C HIS A 133 3.86 0.24 9.16
N PHE A 134 4.60 0.71 8.15
CA PHE A 134 4.19 0.72 6.74
C PHE A 134 5.18 0.00 5.81
N CYS A 135 6.29 -0.52 6.34
CA CYS A 135 7.25 -1.28 5.54
C CYS A 135 6.73 -2.68 5.23
N LEU A 136 6.84 -3.15 3.98
CA LEU A 136 6.45 -4.52 3.63
C LEU A 136 7.37 -5.55 4.27
N CYS A 137 8.65 -5.24 4.34
CA CYS A 137 9.68 -6.09 4.89
C CYS A 137 10.39 -5.35 6.02
N TYR A 138 10.44 -5.95 7.21
CA TYR A 138 11.20 -5.37 8.32
C TYR A 138 11.45 -6.38 9.45
N PRO A 139 12.68 -6.46 10.00
CA PRO A 139 13.90 -5.83 9.47
C PRO A 139 14.46 -6.64 8.27
N VAL A 140 15.43 -6.05 7.55
CA VAL A 140 16.19 -6.75 6.50
C VAL A 140 17.49 -7.25 7.08
N TYR A 141 17.82 -8.52 6.84
CA TYR A 141 19.01 -9.17 7.39
C TYR A 141 20.02 -9.49 6.31
N GLY A 142 21.31 -9.41 6.64
CA GLY A 142 22.35 -10.05 5.85
C GLY A 142 22.37 -11.56 6.10
N TRP A 143 22.16 -12.38 5.07
CA TRP A 143 22.13 -13.84 5.13
C TRP A 143 23.38 -14.45 5.78
N ARG A 144 24.56 -13.92 5.44
CA ARG A 144 25.86 -14.42 5.96
C ARG A 144 26.25 -13.78 7.28
N THR A 145 25.97 -12.49 7.44
CA THR A 145 26.45 -11.69 8.58
C THR A 145 25.50 -11.74 9.76
N HIS A 146 24.22 -12.10 9.55
CA HIS A 146 23.14 -12.08 10.53
C HIS A 146 22.90 -10.70 11.16
N ASN A 147 23.46 -9.65 10.55
CA ASN A 147 23.28 -8.29 11.00
C ASN A 147 22.03 -7.71 10.34
N ILE A 148 21.30 -6.88 11.10
CA ILE A 148 20.28 -6.02 10.53
C ILE A 148 20.98 -5.00 9.64
N LEU A 149 20.47 -4.84 8.42
CA LEU A 149 20.97 -3.84 7.50
C LEU A 149 20.18 -2.57 7.63
N GLU A 150 20.89 -1.50 7.97
CA GLU A 150 20.32 -0.17 7.94
C GLU A 150 20.11 0.27 6.49
N GLN A 151 18.85 0.53 6.15
CA GLN A 151 18.46 1.04 4.85
C GLN A 151 18.05 2.50 4.97
N SER A 152 18.38 3.29 3.96
CA SER A 152 17.91 4.67 3.89
C SER A 152 16.37 4.71 3.79
N PRO A 153 15.73 5.80 4.26
CA PRO A 153 14.27 5.91 4.19
C PRO A 153 13.70 5.73 2.78
N SER A 154 14.35 6.29 1.76
CA SER A 154 13.92 6.17 0.36
C SER A 154 14.02 4.72 -0.14
N VAL A 155 15.03 3.96 0.28
CA VAL A 155 15.13 2.52 -0.06
C VAL A 155 14.01 1.73 0.64
N LYS A 156 13.84 1.89 1.96
CA LYS A 156 12.77 1.23 2.74
C LYS A 156 11.40 1.47 2.09
N ALA A 157 11.11 2.73 1.77
CA ALA A 157 9.85 3.12 1.16
C ALA A 157 9.68 2.56 -0.26
N THR A 158 10.72 2.52 -1.08
CA THR A 158 10.65 2.01 -2.46
C THR A 158 10.47 0.50 -2.49
N GLU A 159 11.23 -0.23 -1.67
CA GLU A 159 11.10 -1.69 -1.56
C GLU A 159 9.75 -2.12 -0.96
N SER A 160 9.12 -1.23 -0.20
CA SER A 160 7.77 -1.42 0.36
C SER A 160 6.63 -1.12 -0.63
N ILE A 161 6.91 -1.15 -1.94
CA ILE A 161 5.91 -1.07 -3.01
C ILE A 161 5.90 -2.39 -3.78
N ILE A 162 4.73 -3.02 -3.85
CA ILE A 162 4.48 -4.19 -4.70
C ILE A 162 4.31 -3.72 -6.14
N MET A 163 5.04 -4.33 -7.07
CA MET A 163 4.97 -3.99 -8.49
C MET A 163 4.11 -5.04 -9.19
N MET A 164 2.98 -4.62 -9.76
CA MET A 164 2.12 -5.43 -10.60
C MET A 164 2.18 -4.85 -12.02
N ASP A 165 3.21 -5.24 -12.77
CA ASP A 165 3.49 -4.69 -14.10
C ASP A 165 2.93 -5.60 -15.19
N ARG A 166 1.68 -5.34 -15.60
CA ARG A 166 1.01 -6.13 -16.66
C ARG A 166 1.46 -5.75 -18.07
N ILE A 167 2.34 -4.76 -18.23
CA ILE A 167 3.01 -4.50 -19.51
C ILE A 167 4.10 -5.56 -19.71
N LYS A 168 4.84 -5.89 -18.64
CA LYS A 168 5.91 -6.90 -18.69
C LYS A 168 5.40 -8.33 -18.51
N SER A 169 4.39 -8.51 -17.67
CA SER A 169 3.82 -9.82 -17.34
C SER A 169 2.29 -9.73 -17.40
N PRO A 170 1.69 -9.83 -18.61
CA PRO A 170 0.26 -9.59 -18.79
C PRO A 170 -0.63 -10.43 -17.88
N GLU A 171 -0.27 -11.68 -17.62
CA GLU A 171 -1.11 -12.61 -16.85
C GLU A 171 -0.91 -12.53 -15.34
N ILE A 172 0.03 -11.70 -14.85
CA ILE A 172 0.38 -11.65 -13.42
C ILE A 172 -0.85 -11.29 -12.58
N THR A 173 -1.15 -12.14 -11.60
CA THR A 173 -2.18 -11.88 -10.61
C THR A 173 -1.65 -11.03 -9.47
N LEU A 174 -2.56 -10.39 -8.71
CA LEU A 174 -2.18 -9.63 -7.52
C LEU A 174 -1.46 -10.51 -6.49
N GLN A 175 -1.90 -11.76 -6.30
CA GLN A 175 -1.28 -12.67 -5.35
C GLN A 175 0.12 -13.07 -5.78
N GLU A 176 0.34 -13.33 -7.08
CA GLU A 176 1.69 -13.63 -7.60
C GLU A 176 2.63 -12.43 -7.46
N ALA A 177 2.14 -11.21 -7.73
CA ALA A 177 2.91 -9.99 -7.50
C ALA A 177 3.31 -9.83 -6.02
N VAL A 178 2.41 -10.15 -5.08
CA VAL A 178 2.70 -10.17 -3.64
C VAL A 178 3.73 -11.24 -3.30
N ASP A 179 3.49 -12.48 -3.70
CA ASP A 179 4.35 -13.62 -3.34
C ASP A 179 5.78 -13.44 -3.91
N SER A 180 5.90 -12.87 -5.12
CA SER A 180 7.20 -12.55 -5.74
C SER A 180 8.06 -11.57 -4.94
N LYS A 181 7.47 -10.74 -4.07
CA LYS A 181 8.23 -9.78 -3.25
C LYS A 181 8.99 -10.41 -2.11
N PHE A 182 8.51 -11.52 -1.59
CA PHE A 182 9.13 -12.23 -0.46
C PHE A 182 10.00 -13.39 -0.92
N GLY A 183 9.99 -13.70 -2.23
CA GLY A 183 10.72 -14.81 -2.82
C GLY A 183 10.15 -16.17 -2.42
N ASP A 184 10.79 -17.25 -2.90
CA ASP A 184 10.50 -18.59 -2.38
C ASP A 184 11.18 -18.71 -1.00
N PHE A 185 10.38 -18.85 0.07
CA PHE A 185 10.83 -19.17 1.45
C PHE A 185 11.68 -20.45 1.56
N ASN A 186 11.90 -21.17 0.46
CA ASN A 186 12.52 -22.49 0.38
C ASN A 186 13.64 -22.57 -0.65
N ASN A 187 13.93 -21.51 -1.41
CA ASN A 187 15.04 -21.55 -2.35
C ASN A 187 16.20 -20.72 -1.81
N GLU A 188 17.38 -21.33 -1.77
CA GLU A 188 18.66 -20.63 -1.78
C GLU A 188 18.79 -19.81 -3.07
N HIS A 189 18.09 -18.67 -3.18
CA HIS A 189 18.46 -17.69 -4.19
C HIS A 189 19.59 -16.87 -3.59
N SER A 190 20.78 -17.07 -4.15
CA SER A 190 21.86 -16.11 -4.53
C SER A 190 22.00 -14.71 -3.91
N GLY A 191 21.11 -14.25 -3.03
CA GLY A 191 21.13 -12.95 -2.40
C GLY A 191 21.83 -12.99 -1.04
N GLU A 192 22.61 -11.94 -0.76
CA GLU A 192 23.18 -11.71 0.56
C GLU A 192 22.13 -11.25 1.58
N LEU A 193 20.88 -11.03 1.18
CA LEU A 193 19.84 -10.38 2.00
C LEU A 193 18.61 -11.27 2.19
N HIS A 194 18.04 -11.23 3.39
CA HIS A 194 16.77 -11.85 3.74
C HIS A 194 15.76 -10.77 4.16
N TYR A 195 14.66 -10.72 3.41
CA TYR A 195 13.58 -9.75 3.57
C TYR A 195 12.44 -10.39 4.37
N ARG A 196 12.43 -10.19 5.68
CA ARG A 196 11.39 -10.73 6.54
C ARG A 196 10.05 -10.03 6.28
N PRO A 197 8.97 -10.75 5.89
CA PRO A 197 7.64 -10.17 5.77
C PRO A 197 7.20 -9.53 7.09
N SER A 198 6.67 -8.32 7.00
CA SER A 198 6.13 -7.57 8.13
C SER A 198 4.59 -7.59 8.12
N GLN A 199 3.96 -6.91 9.08
CA GLN A 199 2.52 -6.68 9.14
C GLN A 199 2.21 -5.19 8.94
N PRO A 200 2.44 -4.63 7.74
CA PRO A 200 2.23 -3.22 7.51
C PRO A 200 0.75 -2.87 7.66
N LEU A 201 0.47 -1.71 8.27
CA LEU A 201 -0.89 -1.18 8.41
C LEU A 201 -1.48 -0.77 7.06
N VAL A 202 -0.63 -0.53 6.07
CA VAL A 202 -1.00 -0.21 4.69
C VAL A 202 -0.01 -0.85 3.73
N VAL A 203 -0.53 -1.52 2.70
CA VAL A 203 0.28 -2.05 1.60
C VAL A 203 0.02 -1.22 0.35
N ARG A 204 1.09 -0.81 -0.33
CA ARG A 204 1.05 -0.06 -1.59
C ARG A 204 1.37 -0.98 -2.75
N VAL A 205 0.52 -0.97 -3.77
CA VAL A 205 0.72 -1.73 -5.01
C VAL A 205 0.69 -0.75 -6.18
N LEU A 206 1.77 -0.70 -6.95
CA LEU A 206 1.83 0.02 -8.21
C LEU A 206 1.42 -0.93 -9.34
N LEU A 207 0.23 -0.69 -9.89
CA LEU A 207 -0.33 -1.43 -11.02
C LEU A 207 -0.05 -0.67 -12.31
N ARG A 208 0.48 -1.37 -13.31
CA ARG A 208 0.53 -0.91 -14.69
C ARG A 208 -0.34 -1.79 -15.55
N THR A 209 -1.34 -1.22 -16.22
CA THR A 209 -2.21 -1.97 -17.12
C THR A 209 -1.62 -2.00 -18.52
N ASN A 210 -1.93 -3.06 -19.27
CA ASN A 210 -1.63 -3.08 -20.70
C ASN A 210 -2.62 -2.17 -21.44
N GLY A 211 -2.13 -1.39 -22.40
CA GLY A 211 -2.91 -0.45 -23.20
C GLY A 211 -3.54 -1.04 -24.46
N ASP A 212 -3.27 -2.31 -24.79
CA ASP A 212 -3.76 -2.91 -26.03
C ASP A 212 -4.77 -4.03 -25.76
N VAL A 213 -5.96 -3.65 -25.27
CA VAL A 213 -7.03 -4.60 -24.93
C VAL A 213 -7.87 -5.01 -26.15
N ASN A 214 -7.66 -4.38 -27.31
CA ASN A 214 -8.36 -4.78 -28.54
C ASN A 214 -7.98 -6.19 -29.01
N ASN A 215 -6.89 -6.76 -28.49
CA ASN A 215 -6.37 -8.06 -28.90
C ASN A 215 -6.55 -9.19 -27.87
N ASP A 216 -6.99 -8.91 -26.62
CA ASP A 216 -7.15 -9.98 -25.62
C ASP A 216 -8.17 -9.66 -24.50
N PRO A 217 -9.46 -10.00 -24.72
CA PRO A 217 -10.51 -9.90 -23.69
C PRO A 217 -10.28 -10.84 -22.49
N GLU A 218 -9.58 -11.95 -22.67
CA GLU A 218 -9.34 -12.95 -21.61
C GLU A 218 -8.33 -12.43 -20.59
N ASN A 219 -7.39 -11.60 -21.03
CA ASN A 219 -6.42 -10.92 -20.17
C ASN A 219 -6.94 -9.61 -19.54
N ARG A 220 -8.25 -9.33 -19.58
CA ARG A 220 -8.83 -8.16 -18.91
C ARG A 220 -8.73 -8.27 -17.39
N LEU A 221 -8.18 -7.23 -16.75
CA LEU A 221 -8.16 -7.14 -15.29
C LEU A 221 -9.58 -6.88 -14.79
N ARG A 222 -10.07 -7.73 -13.89
CA ARG A 222 -11.36 -7.48 -13.23
C ARG A 222 -11.11 -6.93 -11.83
N PHE A 223 -11.94 -6.00 -11.40
CA PHE A 223 -11.82 -5.36 -10.10
C PHE A 223 -11.89 -6.38 -8.96
N LYS A 224 -12.71 -7.42 -9.10
CA LYS A 224 -12.80 -8.52 -8.10
C LYS A 224 -11.45 -9.20 -7.84
N ASP A 225 -10.58 -9.27 -8.86
CA ASP A 225 -9.26 -9.90 -8.79
C ASP A 225 -8.23 -8.99 -8.09
N LEU A 226 -8.59 -7.72 -7.85
CA LEU A 226 -7.82 -6.72 -7.10
C LEU A 226 -8.38 -6.44 -5.70
N GLN A 227 -9.49 -7.06 -5.29
CA GLN A 227 -10.15 -6.67 -4.04
C GLN A 227 -9.36 -7.07 -2.80
N ARG A 228 -8.69 -8.22 -2.83
CA ARG A 228 -8.00 -8.81 -1.69
C ARG A 228 -6.80 -9.63 -2.13
N PHE A 229 -5.86 -9.76 -1.21
CA PHE A 229 -4.77 -10.73 -1.30
C PHE A 229 -4.40 -11.20 0.11
N GLN A 230 -3.52 -12.20 0.16
CA GLN A 230 -2.97 -12.74 1.38
C GLN A 230 -1.49 -12.40 1.50
N MET A 231 -1.10 -11.68 2.53
CA MET A 231 0.28 -11.37 2.83
C MET A 231 0.92 -12.58 3.52
N PRO A 232 2.04 -13.13 3.01
CA PRO A 232 2.75 -14.18 3.73
C PRO A 232 3.31 -13.66 5.05
N GLN A 233 3.47 -14.55 6.02
CA GLN A 233 4.02 -14.25 7.34
C GLN A 233 5.09 -15.28 7.69
N GLU A 234 5.98 -14.92 8.61
CA GLU A 234 6.99 -15.83 9.15
C GLU A 234 6.83 -15.97 10.66
N ASP A 235 6.66 -17.22 11.09
CA ASP A 235 6.55 -17.57 12.50
C ASP A 235 7.87 -18.17 13.01
N PRO A 236 8.38 -17.71 14.16
CA PRO A 236 9.54 -18.34 14.79
C PRO A 236 9.14 -19.69 15.38
N LYS A 237 9.83 -20.75 14.96
CA LYS A 237 9.66 -22.11 15.48
C LYS A 237 10.93 -22.57 16.18
N LYS A 238 10.77 -23.05 17.41
CA LYS A 238 11.87 -23.68 18.16
C LYS A 238 12.08 -25.11 17.66
N VAL A 239 13.32 -25.44 17.31
CA VAL A 239 13.81 -26.78 16.98
C VAL A 239 15.00 -27.11 17.88
N ASP A 240 15.43 -28.37 17.90
CA ASP A 240 16.50 -28.86 18.78
C ASP A 240 17.81 -28.05 18.67
N LYS A 241 18.04 -27.46 17.50
CA LYS A 241 19.24 -26.69 17.17
C LYS A 241 19.07 -25.17 17.37
N GLY A 242 17.90 -24.66 17.77
CA GLY A 242 17.66 -23.23 17.96
C GLY A 242 16.33 -22.77 17.38
N TRP A 243 16.22 -21.49 17.02
CA TRP A 243 15.04 -20.96 16.36
C TRP A 243 15.22 -20.94 14.85
N ILE A 244 14.15 -21.26 14.14
CA ILE A 244 14.03 -21.18 12.69
C ILE A 244 12.80 -20.35 12.32
N LEU A 245 12.80 -19.74 11.15
CA LEU A 245 11.61 -19.07 10.60
C LEU A 245 10.87 -20.06 9.70
N VAL A 246 9.55 -20.16 9.82
CA VAL A 246 8.74 -20.99 8.92
C VAL A 246 7.58 -20.16 8.39
N GLU A 247 7.05 -20.54 7.22
CA GLU A 247 5.84 -19.90 6.70
C GLU A 247 4.73 -20.04 7.73
N GLY A 248 4.27 -18.87 8.20
CA GLY A 248 3.21 -18.72 9.18
C GLY A 248 1.84 -18.56 8.54
N LYS A 249 0.86 -18.15 9.35
CA LYS A 249 -0.49 -17.85 8.86
C LYS A 249 -0.46 -16.60 7.97
N ARG A 250 -0.91 -16.72 6.72
CA ARG A 250 -1.07 -15.55 5.83
C ARG A 250 -2.16 -14.60 6.34
N LEU A 251 -1.91 -13.29 6.24
CA LEU A 251 -2.85 -12.25 6.66
C LEU A 251 -3.66 -11.72 5.49
N ASN A 252 -4.97 -11.53 5.68
CA ASN A 252 -5.84 -11.03 4.63
C ASN A 252 -5.79 -9.49 4.57
N TYR A 253 -5.54 -8.96 3.40
CA TYR A 253 -5.60 -7.54 3.09
C TYR A 253 -6.77 -7.26 2.15
N THR A 254 -7.39 -6.09 2.30
CA THR A 254 -8.50 -5.63 1.46
C THR A 254 -8.22 -4.24 0.93
N ILE A 255 -8.64 -3.98 -0.29
CA ILE A 255 -8.46 -2.68 -0.93
C ILE A 255 -9.19 -1.58 -0.15
N ALA A 256 -8.54 -0.44 0.03
CA ALA A 256 -9.03 0.71 0.78
C ALA A 256 -9.11 1.97 -0.09
N ALA A 257 -8.17 2.13 -1.03
CA ALA A 257 -8.19 3.19 -2.01
C ALA A 257 -7.50 2.78 -3.31
N VAL A 258 -7.92 3.39 -4.41
CA VAL A 258 -7.27 3.32 -5.72
C VAL A 258 -7.07 4.74 -6.22
N VAL A 259 -5.84 5.07 -6.59
CA VAL A 259 -5.52 6.33 -7.24
C VAL A 259 -5.13 6.05 -8.68
N LYS A 260 -5.89 6.61 -9.61
CA LYS A 260 -5.52 6.72 -11.02
C LYS A 260 -4.55 7.88 -11.13
N MET A 261 -3.33 7.61 -11.56
CA MET A 261 -2.31 8.66 -11.67
C MET A 261 -2.47 9.41 -12.99
N ARG A 262 -2.28 10.73 -12.95
CA ARG A 262 -2.29 11.55 -14.17
C ARG A 262 -1.16 11.11 -15.09
N GLU A 263 -1.43 11.09 -16.37
CA GLU A 263 -0.52 10.53 -17.34
C GLU A 263 0.23 11.62 -18.09
N VAL A 264 1.54 11.72 -17.83
CA VAL A 264 2.40 12.70 -18.50
C VAL A 264 2.83 12.20 -19.89
N GLU A 265 2.92 10.87 -20.08
CA GLU A 265 3.46 10.24 -21.29
C GLU A 265 2.41 9.93 -22.38
N ALA A 266 1.11 9.76 -22.03
CA ALA A 266 0.02 9.51 -23.01
C ALA A 266 -0.11 10.59 -24.08
N LYS A 267 0.27 11.83 -23.75
CA LYS A 267 0.20 12.97 -24.69
C LYS A 267 1.02 12.74 -25.96
N ASN A 268 2.02 11.86 -25.90
CA ASN A 268 2.90 11.53 -27.01
C ASN A 268 2.54 10.23 -27.72
N HIS A 269 1.48 9.52 -27.29
CA HIS A 269 1.11 8.24 -27.89
C HIS A 269 0.36 8.47 -29.23
N PRO A 270 0.78 7.82 -30.33
CA PRO A 270 0.33 8.15 -31.69
C PRO A 270 -1.17 7.93 -31.94
N ASN A 271 -1.82 7.12 -31.09
CA ASN A 271 -3.24 6.75 -31.21
C ASN A 271 -4.14 7.46 -30.18
N VAL A 272 -3.64 8.47 -29.46
CA VAL A 272 -4.40 9.14 -28.41
C VAL A 272 -4.87 10.50 -28.89
N ASN A 273 -6.19 10.70 -28.87
CA ASN A 273 -6.77 12.03 -29.05
C ASN A 273 -6.37 12.88 -27.85
N GLN A 274 -5.68 14.01 -28.08
CA GLN A 274 -5.20 14.88 -26.99
C GLN A 274 -6.33 15.42 -26.11
N ASN A 275 -7.57 15.46 -26.62
CA ASN A 275 -8.76 15.84 -25.86
C ASN A 275 -9.25 14.73 -24.89
N GLU A 276 -8.75 13.50 -25.01
CA GLU A 276 -9.09 12.36 -24.15
C GLU A 276 -8.04 12.08 -23.08
N VAL A 277 -6.88 12.75 -23.15
CA VAL A 277 -5.83 12.61 -22.12
C VAL A 277 -6.29 13.31 -20.85
N GLU A 278 -6.77 12.53 -19.90
CA GLU A 278 -7.09 13.04 -18.57
C GLU A 278 -5.80 13.50 -17.87
N THR A 279 -5.74 14.79 -17.55
CA THR A 279 -4.56 15.43 -16.93
C THR A 279 -4.60 15.47 -15.40
N GLU A 280 -5.56 14.78 -14.79
CA GLU A 280 -5.87 14.88 -13.37
C GLU A 280 -5.67 13.55 -12.65
N ASP A 281 -5.09 13.60 -11.45
CA ASP A 281 -5.06 12.46 -10.53
C ASP A 281 -6.48 12.27 -9.96
N LYS A 282 -6.97 11.02 -9.92
CA LYS A 282 -8.31 10.70 -9.39
C LYS A 282 -8.23 9.60 -8.36
N VAL A 283 -9.11 9.65 -7.35
CA VAL A 283 -9.10 8.70 -6.23
C VAL A 283 -10.49 8.09 -6.01
N ARG A 284 -10.52 6.80 -5.72
CA ARG A 284 -11.68 6.07 -5.21
C ARG A 284 -11.35 5.41 -3.90
N THR A 285 -12.28 5.42 -2.95
CA THR A 285 -12.13 4.78 -1.65
C THR A 285 -13.17 3.69 -1.44
N TYR A 286 -12.78 2.66 -0.69
CA TYR A 286 -13.58 1.45 -0.51
C TYR A 286 -13.77 1.16 0.98
N GLY A 287 -14.97 0.71 1.31
CA GLY A 287 -15.37 0.32 2.67
C GLY A 287 -14.82 -1.04 3.07
N PRO A 288 -14.81 -1.35 4.39
CA PRO A 288 -14.37 -2.67 4.86
C PRO A 288 -15.22 -3.82 4.31
N SER A 289 -16.50 -3.55 4.01
CA SER A 289 -17.43 -4.48 3.36
C SER A 289 -17.23 -4.64 1.85
N ARG A 290 -16.20 -4.01 1.27
CA ARG A 290 -15.89 -3.95 -0.18
C ARG A 290 -16.85 -3.13 -1.04
N ASN A 291 -17.85 -2.49 -0.44
CA ASN A 291 -18.66 -1.53 -1.18
C ASN A 291 -17.82 -0.27 -1.40
N GLU A 292 -17.90 0.30 -2.60
CA GLU A 292 -17.40 1.65 -2.85
C GLU A 292 -18.01 2.59 -1.81
N ILE A 293 -17.15 3.35 -1.12
CA ILE A 293 -17.67 4.42 -0.25
C ILE A 293 -17.92 5.58 -1.18
N ILE A 294 -19.19 5.76 -1.52
CA ILE A 294 -19.66 7.01 -2.09
C ILE A 294 -19.60 8.03 -0.94
N PRO A 295 -18.71 9.04 -1.00
CA PRO A 295 -18.67 10.08 0.03
C PRO A 295 -20.01 10.82 0.06
N ALA A 296 -20.33 11.46 1.19
CA ALA A 296 -21.58 12.24 1.30
C ALA A 296 -21.65 13.39 0.28
N TYR A 297 -20.48 13.80 -0.24
CA TYR A 297 -20.30 14.75 -1.33
C TYR A 297 -19.42 14.09 -2.39
N GLU A 298 -20.01 13.71 -3.52
CA GLU A 298 -19.26 13.27 -4.70
C GLU A 298 -18.72 14.50 -5.42
N ASP A 299 -17.43 14.80 -5.24
CA ASP A 299 -16.74 15.68 -6.17
C ASP A 299 -16.52 14.91 -7.48
N GLN A 300 -17.34 15.19 -8.50
CA GLN A 300 -17.31 14.47 -9.78
C GLN A 300 -15.95 14.53 -10.48
N HIS A 301 -15.09 15.48 -10.13
CA HIS A 301 -13.76 15.63 -10.70
C HIS A 301 -12.73 14.77 -9.97
N LEU A 302 -12.73 14.77 -8.62
CA LEU A 302 -11.79 13.99 -7.80
C LEU A 302 -12.18 12.52 -7.67
N MET A 303 -13.47 12.25 -7.44
CA MET A 303 -14.04 10.94 -7.10
C MET A 303 -15.08 10.52 -8.14
N SER A 304 -14.78 10.73 -9.42
CA SER A 304 -15.68 10.42 -10.52
C SER A 304 -16.09 8.93 -10.56
N THR A 305 -17.39 8.66 -10.67
CA THR A 305 -17.95 7.32 -10.93
C THR A 305 -17.69 6.83 -12.36
N ARG A 306 -17.10 7.66 -13.22
CA ARG A 306 -16.92 7.41 -14.66
C ARG A 306 -15.57 6.81 -15.07
N TRP A 307 -14.76 6.31 -14.13
CA TRP A 307 -13.52 5.60 -14.45
C TRP A 307 -13.30 4.35 -13.61
N SER A 308 -12.86 3.25 -14.20
CA SER A 308 -12.50 2.03 -13.47
C SER A 308 -11.08 1.60 -13.80
N VAL A 309 -10.48 0.78 -12.94
CA VAL A 309 -9.29 -0.02 -13.28
C VAL A 309 -9.60 -1.05 -14.37
N GLU A 310 -10.89 -1.33 -14.60
CA GLU A 310 -11.38 -2.22 -15.66
C GLU A 310 -11.65 -1.47 -16.98
N ASP A 311 -11.51 -0.14 -17.01
CA ASP A 311 -11.75 0.64 -18.22
C ASP A 311 -10.77 0.21 -19.30
N GLN A 312 -11.29 -0.01 -20.51
CA GLN A 312 -10.45 -0.26 -21.67
C GLN A 312 -9.90 1.07 -22.17
N ARG A 313 -8.57 1.17 -22.22
CA ARG A 313 -7.86 2.32 -22.75
C ARG A 313 -6.90 1.83 -23.84
N PRO A 314 -6.70 2.60 -24.92
CA PRO A 314 -5.77 2.25 -25.99
C PRO A 314 -4.29 2.50 -25.64
N TYR A 315 -3.99 2.74 -24.36
CA TYR A 315 -2.66 3.04 -23.84
C TYR A 315 -2.52 2.55 -22.38
N PRO A 316 -1.29 2.24 -21.93
CA PRO A 316 -1.04 1.77 -20.58
C PRO A 316 -1.43 2.82 -19.53
N MET A 317 -2.02 2.37 -18.42
CA MET A 317 -2.36 3.25 -17.29
C MET A 317 -1.59 2.83 -16.05
N GLU A 318 -1.20 3.81 -15.23
CA GLU A 318 -0.64 3.54 -13.91
C GLU A 318 -1.65 3.86 -12.80
N TYR A 319 -1.76 2.94 -11.84
CA TYR A 319 -2.58 3.10 -10.65
C TYR A 319 -1.77 2.80 -9.40
N MET A 320 -2.00 3.54 -8.32
CA MET A 320 -1.53 3.17 -6.99
C MET A 320 -2.70 2.65 -6.15
N LEU A 321 -2.62 1.41 -5.72
CA LEU A 321 -3.63 0.74 -4.92
C LEU A 321 -3.15 0.64 -3.48
N PHE A 322 -4.05 0.91 -2.54
CA PHE A 322 -3.79 0.90 -1.11
C PHE A 322 -4.64 -0.16 -0.44
N TYR A 323 -4.02 -1.05 0.32
CA TYR A 323 -4.69 -2.13 1.03
C TYR A 323 -4.47 -2.03 2.53
N ILE A 324 -5.49 -2.40 3.31
CA ILE A 324 -5.45 -2.46 4.77
C ILE A 324 -5.82 -3.87 5.25
N PRO A 325 -5.38 -4.30 6.44
CA PRO A 325 -5.80 -5.57 7.04
C PRO A 325 -7.34 -5.73 7.11
N PHE A 326 -7.85 -6.87 6.62
CA PHE A 326 -9.31 -7.15 6.52
C PHE A 326 -9.99 -7.38 7.88
N LYS A 327 -9.22 -7.72 8.90
CA LYS A 327 -9.61 -7.70 10.32
C LYS A 327 -8.33 -7.37 11.08
N PRO A 328 -8.30 -6.43 12.02
CA PRO A 328 -7.17 -6.31 12.93
C PRO A 328 -7.21 -7.52 13.88
N GLU A 329 -6.85 -8.71 13.39
CA GLU A 329 -6.47 -9.81 14.27
C GLU A 329 -5.24 -9.31 15.01
N ARG A 330 -5.40 -9.06 16.33
CA ARG A 330 -4.39 -8.64 17.31
C ARG A 330 -3.19 -7.94 16.68
N LYS A 331 -3.09 -6.61 16.83
CA LYS A 331 -1.80 -5.93 16.79
C LYS A 331 -0.89 -6.67 17.77
N GLU A 332 -0.05 -7.59 17.30
CA GLU A 332 1.06 -8.05 18.11
C GLU A 332 1.78 -6.78 18.56
N LYS A 333 2.19 -6.75 19.83
CA LYS A 333 3.10 -5.72 20.29
C LYS A 333 4.25 -5.71 19.28
N LEU A 334 4.36 -4.64 18.49
CA LEU A 334 5.47 -4.37 17.57
C LEU A 334 6.77 -4.07 18.39
N GLU A 335 6.94 -4.77 19.51
CA GLU A 335 8.13 -4.96 20.31
C GLU A 335 9.00 -6.05 19.63
N GLY A 336 9.14 -5.97 18.31
CA GLY A 336 10.26 -6.63 17.63
C GLY A 336 11.58 -6.00 18.10
N PRO A 337 12.73 -6.66 17.90
CA PRO A 337 14.02 -6.05 18.21
C PRO A 337 14.08 -4.68 17.52
N GLY A 338 14.41 -3.64 18.30
CA GLY A 338 14.56 -2.29 17.77
C GLY A 338 15.63 -2.24 16.68
N GLU A 339 15.77 -1.11 15.98
CA GLU A 339 16.81 -0.94 14.93
C GLU A 339 18.23 -1.27 15.44
N THR A 340 18.45 -1.20 16.75
CA THR A 340 19.71 -1.51 17.44
C THR A 340 19.73 -2.88 18.14
N GLY A 341 18.65 -3.66 18.05
CA GLY A 341 18.55 -4.98 18.67
C GLY A 341 19.38 -6.01 17.90
N ARG A 342 20.08 -6.89 18.62
CA ARG A 342 20.63 -8.10 17.99
C ARG A 342 19.46 -8.93 17.43
N ALA A 343 19.62 -9.42 16.20
CA ALA A 343 18.74 -10.44 15.67
C ALA A 343 18.67 -11.61 16.67
N PRO A 344 17.51 -12.26 16.87
CA PRO A 344 17.46 -13.54 17.56
C PRO A 344 18.53 -14.46 16.97
N GLU A 345 19.21 -15.26 17.80
CA GLU A 345 20.17 -16.27 17.32
C GLU A 345 19.41 -17.34 16.52
N PHE A 346 19.18 -17.06 15.23
CA PHE A 346 18.60 -17.99 14.28
C PHE A 346 19.66 -19.00 13.89
N ASN A 347 19.38 -20.28 14.09
CA ASN A 347 20.31 -21.31 13.65
C ASN A 347 20.10 -21.56 12.15
N VAL A 348 20.86 -20.83 11.32
CA VAL A 348 20.78 -20.94 9.86
C VAL A 348 21.10 -22.35 9.36
N LYS A 349 21.97 -23.12 10.03
CA LYS A 349 22.21 -24.54 9.66
C LYS A 349 20.98 -25.41 9.92
N ALA A 350 20.22 -25.11 10.97
CA ALA A 350 18.95 -25.78 11.25
C ALA A 350 17.87 -25.37 10.25
N TRP A 351 17.84 -24.08 9.85
CA TRP A 351 16.92 -23.58 8.84
C TRP A 351 17.21 -24.13 7.45
N GLN A 352 18.47 -24.15 7.02
CA GLN A 352 18.92 -24.77 5.77
C GLN A 352 18.54 -26.26 5.73
N GLY A 353 18.79 -27.02 6.82
CA GLY A 353 18.37 -28.42 6.89
C GLY A 353 16.85 -28.62 6.82
N VAL A 354 16.06 -27.65 7.31
CA VAL A 354 14.60 -27.66 7.21
C VAL A 354 14.13 -27.29 5.79
N GLN A 355 14.77 -26.32 5.15
CA GLN A 355 14.52 -25.99 3.74
C GLN A 355 14.89 -27.15 2.81
N ASP A 356 15.98 -27.87 3.06
CA ASP A 356 16.35 -29.07 2.31
C ASP A 356 15.26 -30.16 2.43
N LEU A 357 14.73 -30.35 3.64
CA LEU A 357 13.63 -31.28 3.92
C LEU A 357 12.33 -30.87 3.21
N PHE A 358 11.96 -29.58 3.24
CA PHE A 358 10.75 -29.08 2.58
C PHE A 358 10.89 -29.00 1.05
N GLY A 359 12.08 -28.62 0.56
CA GLY A 359 12.45 -28.65 -0.85
C GLY A 359 12.42 -30.06 -1.41
N PHE A 360 12.85 -31.06 -0.63
CA PHE A 360 12.72 -32.47 -0.99
C PHE A 360 11.26 -32.92 -1.03
N ALA A 361 10.44 -32.53 -0.05
CA ALA A 361 9.01 -32.85 -0.02
C ALA A 361 8.22 -32.21 -1.20
N ARG A 362 8.57 -30.98 -1.61
CA ARG A 362 7.96 -30.28 -2.76
C ARG A 362 8.39 -30.89 -4.09
N ARG A 363 9.68 -31.24 -4.26
CA ARG A 363 10.16 -31.97 -5.44
C ARG A 363 9.44 -33.31 -5.61
N ARG A 364 9.23 -34.02 -4.50
CA ARG A 364 8.48 -35.29 -4.51
C ARG A 364 7.03 -35.08 -4.92
N ARG A 365 6.35 -34.07 -4.37
CA ARG A 365 4.95 -33.75 -4.70
C ARG A 365 4.76 -33.30 -6.16
N ASN A 366 5.69 -32.51 -6.69
CA ASN A 366 5.69 -32.09 -8.09
C ASN A 366 6.01 -33.25 -9.05
N ALA A 367 6.91 -34.17 -8.67
CA ALA A 367 7.17 -35.39 -9.43
C ALA A 367 5.95 -36.30 -9.48
N THR A 368 5.23 -36.48 -8.36
CA THR A 368 3.99 -37.27 -8.34
C THR A 368 2.86 -36.62 -9.14
N LYS A 369 2.79 -35.28 -9.17
CA LYS A 369 1.82 -34.55 -10.00
C LYS A 369 2.14 -34.72 -11.50
N ALA A 370 3.41 -34.60 -11.88
CA ALA A 370 3.85 -34.83 -13.26
C ALA A 370 3.65 -36.28 -13.71
N GLU A 371 3.85 -37.27 -12.83
CA GLU A 371 3.56 -38.69 -13.13
C GLU A 371 2.05 -38.93 -13.32
N ASN A 372 1.20 -38.32 -12.50
CA ASN A 372 -0.25 -38.45 -12.64
C ASN A 372 -0.79 -37.74 -13.89
N ASP A 373 -0.20 -36.61 -14.28
CA ASP A 373 -0.55 -35.89 -15.51
C ASP A 373 0.00 -36.60 -16.78
N SER A 374 0.91 -37.57 -16.61
CA SER A 374 1.51 -38.36 -17.70
C SER A 374 0.87 -39.75 -17.89
N GLN A 375 -0.07 -40.16 -17.03
CA GLN A 375 -0.82 -41.39 -17.26
C GLN A 375 -1.94 -41.15 -18.28
N PRO A 376 -1.97 -41.88 -19.42
CA PRO A 376 -3.08 -41.78 -20.35
C PRO A 376 -4.37 -42.22 -19.65
N GLY A 377 -5.40 -41.36 -19.74
CA GLY A 377 -6.70 -41.63 -19.15
C GLY A 377 -7.24 -42.99 -19.62
N PRO A 378 -8.01 -43.70 -18.77
CA PRO A 378 -8.52 -45.02 -19.11
C PRO A 378 -9.33 -44.92 -20.41
N SER A 379 -8.92 -45.69 -21.40
CA SER A 379 -9.68 -45.93 -22.62
C SER A 379 -11.02 -46.53 -22.22
N ASN A 380 -12.08 -45.74 -22.35
CA ASN A 380 -13.45 -46.23 -22.25
C ASN A 380 -13.72 -47.13 -23.47
N GLU A 381 -13.80 -48.44 -23.24
CA GLU A 381 -14.56 -49.38 -24.07
C GLU A 381 -15.93 -49.64 -23.42
#